data_AF-A0A2D0K3N9-F1
#
_entry.id   AF-A0A2D0K3N9-F1
#
_cell.length_a   1.000
_cell.length_b   1.000
_cell.length_c   1.000
_cell.angle_alpha   90.00
_cell.angle_beta   90.00
_cell.angle_gamma   90.00
#
_symmetry.space_group_name_H-M   'P 1'
#
loop_
_entity.id
_entity.type
_entity.pdbx_description
1 polymer ?
#
loop_
_entity_poly.entity_id
_entity_poly.type
_entity_poly.pdbx_seq_one_letter_code
_entity_poly.pdbx_strand_id
1 'polypeptide(L)'
;MLKNVYSSLNFFRNRRLTNNIDYLEKYDEYLTEEDKVYIKDIITSEIMFKVTKIKSKDLRHLVIQLTSLGIEAGYIFDIKRLKRYVMVNSDFAKIRIDASYVFNYWIEKLMSVVIFVLMLFIAFKILYVDGQDISILNTVVMIFLMIILELLGICFLTLSVSPGRIKKINAELSKHKLSD
;
A
#
# COMPACT_ATOMS: atom_id res chain seq x y z
N MET A 1 -27.62 6.55 16.58
CA MET A 1 -26.48 7.50 16.57
C MET A 1 -25.42 7.18 15.51
N LEU A 2 -24.87 5.96 15.43
CA LEU A 2 -23.86 5.58 14.40
C LEU A 2 -24.25 5.91 12.95
N LYS A 3 -25.52 5.69 12.57
CA LYS A 3 -26.04 5.97 11.21
C LYS A 3 -25.98 7.45 10.81
N ASN A 4 -26.19 8.36 11.78
CA ASN A 4 -26.16 9.81 11.55
C ASN A 4 -24.72 10.35 11.49
N VAL A 5 -23.79 9.72 12.19
CA VAL A 5 -22.35 10.03 12.10
C VAL A 5 -21.79 9.52 10.76
N TYR A 6 -22.23 8.36 10.31
CA TYR A 6 -21.82 7.81 9.01
C TYR A 6 -22.36 8.64 7.83
N SER A 7 -23.60 9.14 7.92
CA SER A 7 -24.19 9.99 6.88
C SER A 7 -23.53 11.36 6.82
N SER A 8 -23.23 11.99 7.96
CA SER A 8 -22.53 13.28 8.00
C SER A 8 -21.10 13.16 7.48
N LEU A 9 -20.35 12.14 7.88
CA LEU A 9 -19.01 11.86 7.36
C LEU A 9 -19.00 11.59 5.85
N ASN A 10 -19.99 10.85 5.32
CA ASN A 10 -20.13 10.63 3.89
C ASN A 10 -20.49 11.91 3.12
N PHE A 11 -21.31 12.78 3.70
CA PHE A 11 -21.67 14.06 3.10
C PHE A 11 -20.45 14.98 2.96
N PHE A 12 -19.64 15.11 4.02
CA PHE A 12 -18.38 15.87 3.94
C PHE A 12 -17.36 15.24 3.00
N ARG A 13 -17.27 13.90 2.98
CA ARG A 13 -16.33 13.16 2.11
C ARG A 13 -16.67 13.27 0.62
N ASN A 14 -17.93 13.48 0.28
CA ASN A 14 -18.39 13.57 -1.12
C ASN A 14 -18.63 15.01 -1.59
N ARG A 15 -18.57 16.01 -0.69
CA ARG A 15 -18.91 17.40 -0.98
C ARG A 15 -18.18 17.96 -2.21
N ARG A 16 -16.89 17.66 -2.36
CA ARG A 16 -16.11 18.15 -3.51
C ARG A 16 -16.60 17.56 -4.84
N LEU A 17 -16.86 16.25 -4.89
CA LEU A 17 -17.42 15.58 -6.05
C LEU A 17 -18.81 16.13 -6.41
N THR A 18 -19.68 16.22 -5.41
CA THR A 18 -21.05 16.73 -5.58
C THR A 18 -21.06 18.18 -6.06
N ASN A 19 -20.21 19.04 -5.48
CA ASN A 19 -20.07 20.43 -5.92
C ASN A 19 -19.57 20.54 -7.35
N ASN A 20 -18.57 19.75 -7.76
CA ASN A 20 -18.07 19.80 -9.14
C ASN A 20 -19.12 19.34 -10.16
N ILE A 21 -19.96 18.35 -9.81
CA ILE A 21 -21.09 17.93 -10.64
C ILE A 21 -22.13 19.05 -10.72
N ASP A 22 -22.51 19.64 -9.58
CA ASP A 22 -23.48 20.75 -9.51
C ASP A 22 -23.01 22.00 -10.26
N TYR A 23 -21.71 22.34 -10.17
CA TYR A 23 -21.13 23.45 -10.93
C TYR A 23 -21.17 23.22 -12.44
N LEU A 24 -20.88 21.99 -12.88
CA LEU A 24 -20.94 21.64 -14.30
C LEU A 24 -22.39 21.75 -14.81
N GLU A 25 -23.36 21.24 -14.05
CA GLU A 25 -24.77 21.23 -14.44
C GLU A 25 -25.40 22.64 -14.42
N LYS A 26 -25.06 23.44 -13.41
CA LYS A 26 -25.68 24.76 -13.19
C LYS A 26 -25.08 25.88 -14.03
N TYR A 27 -23.80 25.78 -14.40
CA TYR A 27 -23.08 26.84 -15.11
C TYR A 27 -22.60 26.40 -16.50
N ASP A 28 -23.13 25.31 -17.06
CA ASP A 28 -22.69 24.76 -18.35
C ASP A 28 -22.68 25.81 -19.48
N GLU A 29 -23.67 26.69 -19.53
CA GLU A 29 -23.79 27.76 -20.54
C GLU A 29 -22.73 28.87 -20.40
N TYR A 30 -22.12 28.99 -19.22
CA TYR A 30 -21.09 30.00 -18.91
C TYR A 30 -19.67 29.45 -18.97
N LEU A 31 -19.52 28.14 -19.10
CA LEU A 31 -18.22 27.46 -19.14
C LEU A 31 -17.77 27.26 -20.57
N THR A 32 -16.49 27.48 -20.83
CA THR A 32 -15.89 27.07 -22.10
C THR A 32 -15.80 25.54 -22.17
N GLU A 33 -15.67 24.98 -23.37
CA GLU A 33 -15.49 23.53 -23.53
C GLU A 33 -14.22 23.03 -22.83
N GLU A 34 -13.16 23.84 -22.79
CA GLU A 34 -11.93 23.51 -22.05
C GLU A 34 -12.18 23.40 -20.54
N ASP A 35 -12.93 24.33 -19.96
CA ASP A 35 -13.29 24.31 -18.54
C ASP A 35 -14.15 23.08 -18.18
N LYS A 36 -15.11 22.75 -19.06
CA LYS A 36 -15.95 21.55 -18.89
C LYS A 36 -15.11 20.27 -18.90
N VAL A 37 -14.14 20.16 -19.82
CA VAL A 37 -13.22 19.03 -19.88
C VAL A 37 -12.39 18.93 -18.60
N TYR A 38 -11.87 20.04 -18.10
CA TYR A 38 -11.10 20.08 -16.87
C TYR A 38 -11.92 19.61 -15.65
N ILE A 39 -13.15 20.11 -15.48
CA ILE A 39 -14.04 19.70 -14.39
C ILE A 39 -14.39 18.21 -14.49
N LYS A 40 -14.67 17.71 -15.71
CA LYS A 40 -14.91 16.28 -15.96
C LYS A 40 -13.71 15.41 -15.60
N ASP A 41 -12.47 15.86 -15.85
CA ASP A 41 -11.26 15.12 -15.46
C ASP A 41 -11.10 15.05 -13.93
N ILE A 42 -11.41 16.13 -13.21
CA ILE A 42 -11.42 16.14 -11.74
C ILE A 42 -12.45 15.14 -11.20
N ILE A 43 -13.68 15.19 -11.71
CA ILE A 43 -14.77 14.28 -11.31
C ILE A 43 -14.35 12.83 -11.54
N THR A 44 -13.86 12.52 -12.74
CA THR A 44 -13.38 11.18 -13.11
C THR A 44 -12.26 10.72 -12.18
N SER A 45 -11.29 11.59 -11.90
CA SER A 45 -10.19 11.29 -10.99
C SER A 45 -10.68 11.03 -9.56
N GLU A 46 -11.66 11.77 -9.04
CA GLU A 46 -12.21 11.53 -7.72
C GLU A 46 -13.00 10.23 -7.61
N ILE A 47 -13.84 9.92 -8.61
CA ILE A 47 -14.59 8.65 -8.69
C ILE A 47 -13.61 7.49 -8.71
N MET A 48 -12.65 7.54 -9.62
CA MET A 48 -11.70 6.45 -9.81
C MET A 48 -10.75 6.31 -8.61
N PHE A 49 -10.49 7.37 -7.84
CA PHE A 49 -9.75 7.27 -6.56
C PHE A 49 -10.59 6.55 -5.51
N LYS A 50 -11.90 6.81 -5.42
CA LYS A 50 -12.77 6.12 -4.45
C LYS A 50 -12.81 4.61 -4.70
N VAL A 51 -12.81 4.19 -5.96
CA VAL A 51 -12.81 2.79 -6.40
C VAL A 51 -11.43 2.16 -6.19
N THR A 52 -10.37 2.75 -6.75
CA THR A 52 -9.05 2.11 -6.80
C THR A 52 -8.19 2.34 -5.56
N LYS A 53 -8.49 3.38 -4.77
CA LYS A 53 -7.65 3.92 -3.69
C LYS A 53 -6.26 4.41 -4.15
N ILE A 54 -6.08 4.67 -5.45
CA ILE A 54 -4.82 5.13 -6.04
C ILE A 54 -4.96 6.61 -6.44
N LYS A 55 -4.13 7.48 -5.86
CA LYS A 55 -4.18 8.93 -6.11
C LYS A 55 -3.59 9.31 -7.48
N SER A 56 -2.43 8.75 -7.85
CA SER A 56 -1.79 9.01 -9.15
C SER A 56 -2.69 8.51 -10.30
N LYS A 57 -2.85 9.35 -11.34
CA LYS A 57 -3.61 9.01 -12.55
C LYS A 57 -2.88 7.94 -13.36
N ASP A 58 -1.59 8.13 -13.59
CA ASP A 58 -0.75 7.21 -14.38
C ASP A 58 -0.67 5.82 -13.76
N LEU A 59 -0.43 5.75 -12.44
CA LEU A 59 -0.38 4.47 -11.73
C LEU A 59 -1.73 3.74 -11.77
N ARG A 60 -2.83 4.50 -11.77
CA ARG A 60 -4.18 3.95 -11.81
C ARG A 60 -4.49 3.39 -13.19
N HIS A 61 -4.15 4.15 -14.24
CA HIS A 61 -4.27 3.70 -15.62
C HIS A 61 -3.50 2.40 -15.84
N LEU A 62 -2.24 2.38 -15.40
CA LEU A 62 -1.40 1.19 -15.41
C LEU A 62 -2.06 0.02 -14.69
N VAL A 63 -2.50 0.18 -13.44
CA VAL A 63 -3.13 -0.93 -12.71
C VAL A 63 -4.37 -1.46 -13.41
N ILE A 64 -5.18 -0.60 -14.03
CA ILE A 64 -6.37 -1.01 -14.79
C ILE A 64 -5.96 -1.83 -16.01
N GLN A 65 -4.99 -1.34 -16.81
CA GLN A 65 -4.49 -2.05 -17.98
C GLN A 65 -3.87 -3.42 -17.61
N LEU A 66 -3.06 -3.47 -16.56
CA LEU A 66 -2.46 -4.72 -16.08
C LEU A 66 -3.53 -5.71 -15.60
N THR A 67 -4.61 -5.21 -14.98
CA THR A 67 -5.73 -6.05 -14.56
C THR A 67 -6.48 -6.61 -15.78
N SER A 68 -6.72 -5.80 -16.81
CA SER A 68 -7.37 -6.27 -18.04
C SER A 68 -6.52 -7.27 -18.84
N LEU A 69 -5.19 -7.17 -18.74
CA LEU A 69 -4.26 -8.11 -19.36
C LEU A 69 -4.14 -9.45 -18.59
N GLY A 70 -4.86 -9.60 -17.47
CA GLY A 70 -4.86 -10.84 -16.69
C GLY A 70 -3.61 -11.07 -15.85
N ILE A 71 -2.85 -10.02 -15.54
CA ILE A 71 -1.66 -10.13 -14.70
C ILE A 71 -2.05 -10.57 -13.28
N GLU A 72 -1.19 -11.41 -12.69
CA GLU A 72 -1.39 -11.95 -11.36
C GLU A 72 -1.68 -10.84 -10.32
N ALA A 73 -2.76 -11.02 -9.55
CA ALA A 73 -3.19 -10.07 -8.53
C ALA A 73 -2.08 -9.76 -7.49
N GLY A 74 -1.18 -10.72 -7.24
CA GLY A 74 -0.01 -10.53 -6.39
C GLY A 74 0.95 -9.46 -6.91
N TYR A 75 1.22 -9.43 -8.22
CA TYR A 75 2.06 -8.39 -8.82
C TYR A 75 1.39 -7.03 -8.80
N ILE A 76 0.07 -6.98 -9.04
CA ILE A 76 -0.71 -5.74 -8.93
C ILE A 76 -0.63 -5.18 -7.50
N PHE A 77 -0.74 -6.04 -6.49
CA PHE A 77 -0.61 -5.65 -5.09
C PHE A 77 0.77 -5.06 -4.79
N ASP A 78 1.85 -5.71 -5.26
CA ASP A 78 3.22 -5.21 -5.06
C ASP A 78 3.47 -3.89 -5.79
N ILE A 79 2.94 -3.71 -6.99
CA ILE A 79 3.01 -2.44 -7.74
C ILE A 79 2.34 -1.30 -6.95
N LYS A 80 1.14 -1.54 -6.39
CA LYS A 80 0.44 -0.56 -5.54
C LYS A 80 1.26 -0.20 -4.31
N ARG A 81 1.95 -1.17 -3.71
CA ARG A 81 2.84 -0.97 -2.56
C ARG A 81 4.08 -0.16 -2.94
N LEU A 82 4.63 -0.42 -4.11
CA LEU A 82 5.83 0.21 -4.65
C LEU A 82 5.54 1.53 -5.39
N LYS A 83 4.36 2.14 -5.21
CA LYS A 83 3.89 3.35 -5.94
C LYS A 83 4.90 4.49 -6.09
N ARG A 84 5.83 4.67 -5.14
CA ARG A 84 6.85 5.73 -5.18
C ARG A 84 8.01 5.41 -6.13
N TYR A 85 8.21 4.13 -6.43
CA TYR A 85 9.29 3.59 -7.25
C TYR A 85 8.82 3.22 -8.66
N VAL A 86 7.51 3.34 -8.94
CA VAL A 86 6.94 3.08 -10.26
C VAL A 86 7.19 4.30 -11.15
N MET A 87 7.93 4.10 -12.23
CA MET A 87 8.07 5.07 -13.32
C MET A 87 7.19 4.59 -14.47
N VAL A 88 6.28 5.45 -14.93
CA VAL A 88 5.42 5.21 -16.08
C VAL A 88 5.92 6.11 -17.21
N ASN A 89 6.50 5.51 -18.26
CA ASN A 89 6.80 6.20 -19.50
C ASN A 89 5.74 5.80 -20.54
N SER A 90 5.66 6.54 -21.66
CA SER A 90 4.70 6.29 -22.75
C SER A 90 4.68 4.84 -23.23
N ASP A 91 5.84 4.20 -23.25
CA ASP A 91 5.98 2.89 -23.90
C ASP A 91 5.98 1.73 -22.89
N PHE A 92 6.51 1.98 -21.68
CA PHE A 92 6.71 0.95 -20.66
C PHE A 92 6.65 1.52 -19.25
N ALA A 93 6.18 0.70 -18.32
CA ALA A 93 6.34 0.96 -16.90
C ALA A 93 7.44 0.11 -16.31
N LYS A 94 8.19 0.71 -15.41
CA LYS A 94 9.30 0.05 -14.72
C LYS A 94 9.35 0.51 -13.28
N ILE A 95 9.57 -0.45 -12.40
CA ILE A 95 9.88 -0.18 -10.99
C ILE A 95 11.38 0.03 -10.88
N ARG A 96 11.79 1.27 -10.56
CA ARG A 96 13.19 1.61 -10.32
C ARG A 96 13.40 1.78 -8.82
N ILE A 97 14.17 0.87 -8.24
CA ILE A 97 14.60 0.93 -6.85
C ILE A 97 16.04 1.42 -6.77
N ASP A 98 16.33 2.21 -5.75
CA ASP A 98 17.66 2.78 -5.52
C ASP A 98 18.46 1.91 -4.52
N ALA A 99 19.76 2.16 -4.41
CA ALA A 99 20.63 1.46 -3.47
C ALA A 99 20.12 1.59 -2.01
N SER A 100 19.54 2.75 -1.66
CA SER A 100 18.92 2.96 -0.34
C SER A 100 17.75 2.01 -0.08
N TYR A 101 16.93 1.70 -1.10
CA TYR A 101 15.83 0.73 -0.95
C TYR A 101 16.38 -0.67 -0.66
N VAL A 102 17.40 -1.08 -1.40
CA VAL A 102 18.03 -2.40 -1.22
C VAL A 102 18.67 -2.49 0.17
N PHE A 103 19.36 -1.44 0.61
CA PHE A 103 19.95 -1.37 1.94
C PHE A 103 18.88 -1.45 3.04
N ASN A 104 17.81 -0.67 2.94
CA ASN A 104 16.70 -0.71 3.90
C ASN A 104 16.02 -2.08 3.93
N TYR A 105 15.82 -2.72 2.78
CA TYR A 105 15.30 -4.08 2.70
C TYR A 105 16.16 -5.07 3.51
N TRP A 106 17.48 -4.99 3.41
CA TRP A 106 18.38 -5.85 4.18
C TRP A 106 18.37 -5.53 5.67
N ILE A 107 18.30 -4.24 6.05
CA ILE A 107 18.13 -3.84 7.45
C ILE A 107 16.84 -4.44 8.02
N GLU A 108 15.71 -4.39 7.29
CA GLU A 108 14.47 -5.01 7.75
C GLU A 108 14.64 -6.52 8.00
N LYS A 109 15.36 -7.24 7.12
CA LYS A 109 15.61 -8.68 7.33
C LYS A 109 16.53 -8.93 8.51
N LEU A 110 17.58 -8.11 8.68
CA LEU A 110 18.44 -8.17 9.84
C LEU A 110 17.64 -7.94 11.14
N MET A 111 16.76 -6.94 11.17
CA MET A 111 15.92 -6.66 12.33
C MET A 111 14.98 -7.82 12.65
N SER A 112 14.41 -8.47 11.64
CA SER A 112 13.63 -9.70 11.87
C SER A 112 14.46 -10.82 12.51
N VAL A 113 15.70 -11.03 12.06
CA VAL A 113 16.61 -12.01 12.66
C VAL A 113 16.94 -11.64 14.11
N VAL A 114 17.22 -10.36 14.39
CA VAL A 114 17.50 -9.87 15.75
C VAL A 114 16.29 -10.12 16.66
N ILE A 115 15.08 -9.82 16.19
CA ILE A 115 13.83 -10.10 16.92
C ILE A 115 13.68 -11.60 17.19
N PHE A 116 13.96 -12.46 16.21
CA PHE A 116 13.91 -13.90 16.37
C PHE A 116 14.90 -14.41 17.43
N VAL A 117 16.14 -13.92 17.42
CA VAL A 117 17.15 -14.25 18.44
C VAL A 117 16.71 -13.78 19.83
N LEU A 118 16.11 -12.58 19.93
CA LEU A 118 15.53 -12.07 21.17
C LEU A 118 14.42 -12.98 21.71
N MET A 119 13.53 -13.48 20.83
CA MET A 119 12.48 -14.42 21.24
C MET A 119 13.08 -15.73 21.76
N LEU A 120 14.11 -16.28 21.10
CA LEU A 120 14.81 -17.47 21.58
C LEU A 120 15.43 -17.24 22.96
N PHE A 121 16.00 -16.07 23.20
CA PHE A 121 16.56 -15.71 24.49
C PHE A 121 15.50 -15.66 25.59
N ILE A 122 14.34 -15.05 25.31
CA ILE A 122 13.20 -15.01 26.24
C ILE A 122 12.68 -16.43 26.52
N ALA A 123 12.51 -17.25 25.49
CA ALA A 123 12.07 -18.64 25.62
C ALA A 123 13.06 -19.47 26.46
N PHE A 124 14.37 -19.31 26.22
CA PHE A 124 15.40 -19.97 27.02
C PHE A 124 15.36 -19.51 28.48
N LYS A 125 15.14 -18.22 28.73
CA LYS A 125 14.99 -17.67 30.08
C LYS A 125 13.80 -18.27 30.84
N ILE A 126 12.65 -18.40 30.17
CA ILE A 126 11.43 -19.01 30.73
C ILE A 126 11.64 -20.51 31.03
N LEU A 127 12.30 -21.24 30.13
CA LEU A 127 12.37 -22.70 30.19
C LEU A 127 13.54 -23.25 31.02
N TYR A 128 14.69 -22.57 31.05
CA TYR A 128 15.96 -23.16 31.51
C TYR A 128 16.67 -22.41 32.63
N VAL A 129 16.46 -21.10 32.77
CA VAL A 129 17.29 -20.29 33.69
C VAL A 129 16.63 -20.08 35.05
N ASP A 130 15.31 -19.98 35.12
CA ASP A 130 14.62 -19.68 36.37
C ASP A 130 13.93 -20.94 36.92
N GLY A 131 14.72 -21.77 37.62
CA GLY A 131 14.22 -22.73 38.61
C GLY A 131 13.83 -22.07 39.95
N GLN A 132 13.56 -20.76 39.95
CA GLN A 132 13.15 -19.96 41.10
C GLN A 132 11.75 -19.38 40.83
N ASP A 133 11.01 -19.08 41.91
CA ASP A 133 9.62 -18.56 41.94
C ASP A 133 9.40 -17.34 41.02
N ILE A 134 9.29 -17.56 39.71
CA ILE A 134 8.78 -16.54 38.79
C ILE A 134 7.29 -16.39 39.10
N SER A 135 6.91 -15.19 39.51
CA SER A 135 5.50 -14.84 39.64
C SER A 135 4.76 -15.12 38.33
N ILE A 136 3.60 -15.77 38.42
CA ILE A 136 2.71 -16.06 37.29
C ILE A 136 2.50 -14.82 36.42
N LEU A 137 2.43 -13.63 37.03
CA LEU A 137 2.28 -12.35 36.34
C LEU A 137 3.47 -12.05 35.40
N ASN A 138 4.71 -12.32 35.83
CA ASN A 138 5.90 -12.12 35.00
C ASN A 138 5.91 -13.08 33.80
N THR A 139 5.52 -14.34 34.00
CA THR A 139 5.40 -15.33 32.93
C THR A 139 4.37 -14.90 31.89
N VAL A 140 3.19 -14.43 32.32
CA VAL A 140 2.14 -13.92 31.42
C VAL A 140 2.63 -12.71 30.62
N VAL A 141 3.33 -11.78 31.25
CA VAL A 141 3.90 -10.60 30.57
C VAL A 141 4.95 -11.02 29.53
N MET A 142 5.82 -11.98 29.85
CA MET A 142 6.83 -12.47 28.90
C MET A 142 6.20 -13.18 27.69
N ILE A 143 5.15 -13.98 27.90
CA ILE A 143 4.39 -14.62 26.79
C ILE A 143 3.76 -13.54 25.90
N PHE A 144 3.13 -12.52 26.48
CA PHE A 144 2.53 -11.44 25.71
C PHE A 144 3.58 -10.65 24.91
N LEU A 145 4.75 -10.42 25.52
CA LEU A 145 5.89 -9.81 24.83
C LEU A 145 6.37 -10.66 23.65
N MET A 146 6.45 -11.99 23.79
CA MET A 146 6.81 -12.88 22.69
C MET A 146 5.82 -12.78 21.52
N ILE A 147 4.51 -12.72 21.78
CA ILE A 147 3.49 -12.55 20.74
C ILE A 147 3.70 -11.22 20.00
N ILE A 148 3.95 -10.13 20.74
CA ILE A 148 4.24 -8.82 20.12
C ILE A 148 5.50 -8.88 19.25
N LEU A 149 6.57 -9.50 19.76
CA LEU A 149 7.82 -9.65 19.03
C LEU A 149 7.64 -10.51 17.78
N GLU A 150 6.86 -11.58 17.83
CA GLU A 150 6.56 -12.41 16.67
C GLU A 150 5.83 -11.61 15.58
N LEU A 151 4.78 -10.87 15.97
CA LEU A 151 4.06 -9.99 15.06
C LEU A 151 4.99 -8.95 14.43
N LEU A 152 5.85 -8.31 15.23
CA LEU A 152 6.84 -7.35 14.72
C LEU A 152 7.83 -8.02 13.76
N GLY A 153 8.32 -9.23 14.10
CA GLY A 153 9.22 -10.01 13.25
C GLY A 153 8.60 -10.30 11.89
N ILE A 154 7.34 -10.76 11.86
CA ILE A 154 6.58 -11.02 10.63
C ILE A 154 6.38 -9.71 9.85
N CYS A 155 6.10 -8.60 10.52
CA CYS A 155 6.00 -7.30 9.87
C CYS A 155 7.31 -6.95 9.14
N PHE A 156 8.46 -7.02 9.80
CA PHE A 156 9.77 -6.74 9.16
C PHE A 156 10.11 -7.74 8.02
N LEU A 157 9.68 -9.00 8.13
CA LEU A 157 9.84 -9.97 7.04
C LEU A 157 9.02 -9.62 5.81
N THR A 158 7.87 -8.97 5.98
CA THR A 158 6.94 -8.70 4.90
C THR A 158 6.90 -7.23 4.47
N LEU A 159 7.62 -6.32 5.14
CA LEU A 159 7.52 -4.86 4.97
C LEU A 159 7.98 -4.34 3.60
N SER A 160 9.15 -4.77 3.12
CA SER A 160 9.62 -4.44 1.78
C SER A 160 9.51 -5.62 0.82
N VAL A 161 9.08 -5.34 -0.41
CA VAL A 161 9.04 -6.32 -1.52
C VAL A 161 10.47 -6.68 -1.88
N SER A 162 10.76 -7.97 -2.07
CA SER A 162 12.12 -8.40 -2.34
C SER A 162 12.64 -7.87 -3.69
N PRO A 163 13.93 -7.47 -3.78
CA PRO A 163 14.53 -7.04 -5.05
C PRO A 163 14.39 -8.09 -6.17
N GLY A 164 14.43 -9.38 -5.82
CA GLY A 164 14.20 -10.47 -6.77
C GLY A 164 12.76 -10.51 -7.31
N ARG A 165 11.76 -10.27 -6.47
CA ARG A 165 10.35 -10.16 -6.89
C ARG A 165 10.12 -8.92 -7.75
N ILE A 166 10.78 -7.80 -7.44
CA ILE A 166 10.75 -6.59 -8.25
C ILE A 166 11.33 -6.84 -9.66
N LYS A 167 12.42 -7.62 -9.77
CA LYS A 167 12.95 -8.04 -11.08
C LYS A 167 11.94 -8.86 -11.89
N LYS A 168 11.22 -9.79 -11.26
CA LYS A 168 10.16 -10.57 -11.91
C LYS A 168 9.01 -9.68 -12.39
N ILE A 169 8.56 -8.76 -11.55
CA ILE A 169 7.53 -7.78 -11.91
C ILE A 169 7.98 -6.94 -13.10
N ASN A 170 9.21 -6.42 -13.09
CA ASN A 170 9.76 -5.65 -14.21
C ASN A 170 9.88 -6.47 -15.50
N ALA A 171 10.25 -7.74 -15.40
CA ALA A 171 10.28 -8.64 -16.55
C ALA A 171 8.87 -8.83 -17.14
N GLU A 172 7.86 -8.98 -16.28
CA GLU A 172 6.47 -9.06 -16.72
C GLU A 172 5.98 -7.75 -17.35
N LEU A 173 6.24 -6.62 -16.70
CA LEU A 173 5.91 -5.29 -17.24
C LEU A 173 6.58 -5.03 -18.59
N SER A 174 7.79 -5.52 -18.82
CA SER A 174 8.50 -5.33 -20.09
C SER A 174 7.88 -6.08 -21.28
N LYS A 175 7.07 -7.12 -21.02
CA LYS A 175 6.37 -7.87 -22.07
C LYS A 175 5.16 -7.10 -22.60
N HIS A 176 4.63 -6.18 -21.82
CA HIS A 176 3.43 -5.43 -22.14
C HIS A 176 3.83 -3.99 -22.49
N LYS A 177 3.70 -3.63 -23.78
CA LYS A 177 3.75 -2.23 -24.18
C LYS A 177 2.52 -1.52 -23.64
N LEU A 178 2.72 -0.33 -23.08
CA LEU A 178 1.64 0.54 -22.59
C LEU A 178 1.11 1.49 -23.68
N SER A 179 1.73 1.49 -24.86
CA SER A 179 1.24 2.22 -26.03
C SER A 179 -0.03 1.56 -26.57
N ASP A 180 -1.04 2.37 -26.84
CA ASP A 180 -2.24 2.00 -27.62
C ASP A 180 -1.87 1.35 -28.97
#